data_AF-A0A1V8TVL6-F1
#
_entry.id   AF-A0A1V8TVL6-F1
#
_cell.length_a   1.000
_cell.length_b   1.000
_cell.length_c   1.000
_cell.angle_alpha   90.00
_cell.angle_beta   90.00
_cell.angle_gamma   90.00
#
_symmetry.space_group_name_H-M   'P 1'
#
loop_
_entity.id
_entity.type
_entity.pdbx_description
1 polymer ?
#
loop_
_entity_poly.entity_id
_entity_poly.type
_entity_poly.pdbx_seq_one_letter_code
_entity_poly.pdbx_strand_id
1 'polypeptide(L)'
;MSGPIFRHLGPTGLKVSVLSLGGWLTYGGTQKGNIVKECLQAAWDHGINFFDTAEVYANGQSEIEMGNALKELAWPRDEYVLSTKIFFGTGRKEPNTRGLSKKHVVEGLKSSLERLQQPYVDIVLAHRPDVGTPMKEIVEGFSQAITNLNLAYYWGTSEWSATQISEATLIAEKYVVEYTIFSPAIH
;
A
#
# COMPACT_ATOMS: atom_id res chain seq x y z
N MET A 1 14.63 -15.96 -23.67
CA MET A 1 14.57 -14.81 -22.74
C MET A 1 14.38 -15.38 -21.35
N SER A 2 15.20 -14.99 -20.37
CA SER A 2 14.99 -15.40 -18.97
C SER A 2 13.68 -14.81 -18.48
N GLY A 3 12.84 -15.61 -17.82
CA GLY A 3 11.57 -15.15 -17.25
C GLY A 3 11.73 -14.07 -16.17
N PRO A 4 10.61 -13.61 -15.59
CA PRO A 4 10.60 -12.55 -14.58
C PRO A 4 11.48 -12.94 -13.39
N ILE A 5 12.27 -11.99 -12.90
CA ILE A 5 13.08 -12.17 -11.69
C ILE A 5 12.23 -11.75 -10.49
N PHE A 6 12.13 -12.63 -9.50
CA PHE A 6 11.48 -12.36 -8.23
C PHE A 6 12.51 -12.18 -7.12
N ARG A 7 12.21 -11.31 -6.15
CA ARG A 7 13.02 -11.09 -4.95
C ARG A 7 12.14 -11.12 -3.71
N HIS A 8 12.73 -11.52 -2.60
CA HIS A 8 12.11 -11.35 -1.29
C HIS A 8 11.93 -9.87 -0.98
N LEU A 9 10.77 -9.52 -0.43
CA LEU A 9 10.50 -8.18 0.04
C LEU A 9 11.17 -7.99 1.42
N GLY A 10 12.38 -7.46 1.41
CA GLY A 10 13.19 -7.33 2.62
C GLY A 10 13.42 -8.70 3.28
N PRO A 11 13.30 -8.83 4.62
CA PRO A 11 13.51 -10.08 5.34
C PRO A 11 12.29 -11.04 5.31
N THR A 12 11.29 -10.79 4.47
CA THR A 12 10.03 -11.57 4.46
C THR A 12 10.05 -12.76 3.51
N GLY A 13 9.08 -13.67 3.69
CA GLY A 13 8.78 -14.73 2.74
C GLY A 13 8.07 -14.24 1.46
N LEU A 14 7.54 -13.01 1.43
CA LEU A 14 6.79 -12.48 0.30
C LEU A 14 7.73 -12.21 -0.88
N LYS A 15 7.38 -12.74 -2.07
CA LYS A 15 8.15 -12.54 -3.30
C LYS A 15 7.45 -11.56 -4.22
N VAL A 16 8.18 -10.53 -4.63
CA VAL A 16 7.73 -9.52 -5.58
C VAL A 16 8.60 -9.53 -6.83
N SER A 17 8.02 -9.20 -7.98
CA SER A 17 8.75 -8.94 -9.22
C SER A 17 9.74 -7.78 -9.02
N VAL A 18 10.90 -7.85 -9.66
CA VAL A 18 11.95 -6.80 -9.57
C VAL A 18 11.44 -5.44 -10.07
N LEU A 19 10.48 -5.45 -10.99
CA LEU A 19 9.73 -4.26 -11.40
C LEU A 19 8.33 -4.33 -10.81
N SER A 20 7.85 -3.23 -10.26
CA SER A 20 6.45 -3.03 -9.89
C SER A 20 5.79 -2.04 -10.84
N LEU A 21 4.47 -2.12 -10.96
CA LEU A 21 3.68 -1.15 -11.72
C LEU A 21 2.93 -0.21 -10.76
N GLY A 22 3.33 1.05 -10.74
CA GLY A 22 2.71 2.10 -9.93
C GLY A 22 1.68 2.93 -10.70
N GLY A 23 0.56 3.28 -10.07
CA GLY A 23 -0.50 4.11 -10.68
C GLY A 23 -0.26 5.62 -10.64
N TRP A 24 0.81 6.10 -9.99
CA TRP A 24 1.05 7.52 -9.73
C TRP A 24 1.09 8.37 -11.01
N LEU A 25 0.39 9.51 -11.01
CA LEU A 25 0.18 10.48 -12.12
C LEU A 25 -0.59 9.95 -13.34
N THR A 26 -0.62 8.63 -13.54
CA THR A 26 -1.24 8.00 -14.70
C THR A 26 -2.71 7.71 -14.46
N TYR A 27 -3.03 6.84 -13.51
CA TYR A 27 -4.39 6.31 -13.37
C TYR A 27 -5.31 7.26 -12.60
N GLY A 28 -6.54 7.42 -13.07
CA GLY A 28 -7.55 8.30 -12.47
C GLY A 28 -7.30 9.81 -12.69
N GLY A 29 -6.07 10.18 -13.06
CA GLY A 29 -5.70 11.51 -13.54
C GLY A 29 -5.76 11.58 -15.06
N THR A 30 -4.64 11.25 -15.70
CA THR A 30 -4.46 11.36 -17.15
C THR A 30 -5.10 10.22 -17.94
N GLN A 31 -5.11 9.00 -17.39
CA GLN A 31 -5.65 7.79 -18.01
C GLN A 31 -6.79 7.20 -17.18
N LYS A 32 -7.86 6.78 -17.86
CA LYS A 32 -9.10 6.22 -17.27
C LYS A 32 -9.71 5.16 -18.18
N GLY A 33 -10.41 4.18 -17.62
CA GLY A 33 -11.09 3.12 -18.35
C GLY A 33 -10.16 2.06 -18.93
N ASN A 34 -10.46 1.57 -20.13
CA ASN A 34 -9.83 0.37 -20.73
C ASN A 34 -8.29 0.40 -20.74
N ILE A 35 -7.68 1.57 -20.96
CA ILE A 35 -6.22 1.69 -20.98
C ILE A 35 -5.57 1.28 -19.66
N VAL A 36 -6.23 1.51 -18.51
CA VAL A 36 -5.71 1.10 -17.20
C VAL A 36 -5.66 -0.42 -17.12
N LYS A 37 -6.73 -1.08 -17.57
CA LYS A 37 -6.80 -2.55 -17.68
C LYS A 37 -5.76 -3.11 -18.63
N GLU A 38 -5.59 -2.50 -19.80
CA GLU A 38 -4.57 -2.91 -20.79
C GLU A 38 -3.16 -2.80 -20.22
N CYS A 39 -2.86 -1.72 -19.47
CA CYS A 39 -1.56 -1.57 -18.80
C CYS A 39 -1.34 -2.63 -17.71
N LEU A 40 -2.36 -2.92 -16.88
CA LEU A 40 -2.27 -3.99 -15.88
C LEU A 40 -2.04 -5.34 -16.56
N GLN A 41 -2.84 -5.69 -17.58
CA GLN A 41 -2.69 -6.94 -18.33
C GLN A 41 -1.33 -7.09 -18.97
N ALA A 42 -0.83 -6.03 -19.63
CA ALA A 42 0.49 -6.05 -20.22
C ALA A 42 1.58 -6.31 -19.17
N ALA A 43 1.50 -5.68 -17.99
CA ALA A 43 2.45 -5.94 -16.91
C ALA A 43 2.39 -7.39 -16.40
N TRP A 44 1.18 -7.91 -16.20
CA TRP A 44 0.95 -9.30 -15.81
C TRP A 44 1.50 -10.31 -16.80
N ASP A 45 1.26 -10.10 -18.09
CA ASP A 45 1.75 -10.96 -19.18
C ASP A 45 3.28 -11.04 -19.23
N HIS A 46 3.96 -10.00 -18.70
CA HIS A 46 5.42 -9.94 -18.54
C HIS A 46 5.88 -10.39 -17.15
N GLY A 47 4.97 -10.93 -16.34
CA GLY A 47 5.21 -11.51 -15.02
C GLY A 47 5.51 -10.51 -13.91
N ILE A 48 5.03 -9.28 -14.05
CA ILE A 48 4.94 -8.35 -12.93
C ILE A 48 3.78 -8.80 -12.04
N ASN A 49 4.08 -9.06 -10.76
CA ASN A 49 3.07 -9.43 -9.77
C ASN A 49 2.84 -8.34 -8.72
N PHE A 50 3.60 -7.24 -8.75
CA PHE A 50 3.51 -6.19 -7.72
C PHE A 50 2.93 -4.90 -8.31
N PHE A 51 1.76 -4.50 -7.81
CA PHE A 51 1.02 -3.32 -8.23
C PHE A 51 0.86 -2.34 -7.05
N ASP A 52 1.14 -1.07 -7.29
CA ASP A 52 1.21 -0.04 -6.24
C ASP A 52 0.31 1.16 -6.53
N THR A 53 -0.40 1.63 -5.51
CA THR A 53 -1.23 2.85 -5.54
C THR A 53 -1.11 3.61 -4.21
N ALA A 54 -1.92 4.65 -4.01
CA ALA A 54 -2.06 5.35 -2.74
C ALA A 54 -3.43 6.03 -2.66
N GLU A 55 -3.96 6.25 -1.45
CA GLU A 55 -5.26 6.89 -1.25
C GLU A 55 -5.37 8.25 -1.94
N VAL A 56 -4.25 8.97 -2.03
CA VAL A 56 -4.19 10.34 -2.56
C VAL A 56 -4.02 10.41 -4.07
N TYR A 57 -3.63 9.30 -4.73
CA TYR A 57 -3.35 9.34 -6.16
C TYR A 57 -4.63 9.71 -6.94
N ALA A 58 -4.55 10.85 -7.63
CA ALA A 58 -5.69 11.51 -8.26
C ALA A 58 -6.91 11.65 -7.33
N ASN A 59 -6.70 12.00 -6.05
CA ASN A 59 -7.74 12.12 -5.01
C ASN A 59 -8.60 10.84 -4.88
N GLY A 60 -7.95 9.67 -4.91
CA GLY A 60 -8.59 8.35 -4.80
C GLY A 60 -9.08 7.77 -6.13
N GLN A 61 -9.03 8.52 -7.23
CA GLN A 61 -9.45 8.01 -8.54
C GLN A 61 -8.53 6.89 -9.04
N SER A 62 -7.24 6.90 -8.71
CA SER A 62 -6.32 5.81 -9.09
C SER A 62 -6.76 4.46 -8.53
N GLU A 63 -7.21 4.43 -7.27
CA GLU A 63 -7.72 3.21 -6.63
C GLU A 63 -9.01 2.71 -7.26
N ILE A 64 -9.91 3.63 -7.65
CA ILE A 64 -11.16 3.29 -8.34
C ILE A 64 -10.85 2.67 -9.71
N GLU A 65 -9.98 3.30 -10.51
CA GLU A 65 -9.62 2.80 -11.83
C GLU A 65 -8.91 1.45 -11.77
N MET A 66 -7.94 1.28 -10.86
CA MET A 66 -7.28 0.00 -10.65
C MET A 66 -8.25 -1.07 -10.13
N GLY A 67 -9.16 -0.72 -9.23
CA GLY A 67 -10.16 -1.66 -8.70
C GLY A 67 -11.12 -2.15 -9.77
N ASN A 68 -11.61 -1.25 -10.64
CA ASN A 68 -12.44 -1.61 -11.79
C ASN A 68 -11.68 -2.54 -12.76
N ALA A 69 -10.43 -2.20 -13.08
CA ALA A 69 -9.60 -3.01 -13.96
C ALA A 69 -9.34 -4.41 -13.39
N LEU A 70 -8.92 -4.53 -12.12
CA LEU A 70 -8.67 -5.83 -11.46
C LEU A 70 -9.94 -6.70 -11.42
N LYS A 71 -11.10 -6.09 -11.17
CA LYS A 71 -12.39 -6.80 -11.17
C LYS A 71 -12.74 -7.35 -12.55
N GLU A 72 -12.50 -6.59 -13.62
CA GLU A 72 -12.72 -7.05 -14.99
C GLU A 72 -11.73 -8.12 -15.43
N LEU A 73 -10.47 -8.00 -15.01
CA LEU A 73 -9.41 -8.97 -15.30
C LEU A 73 -9.64 -10.31 -14.60
N ALA A 74 -10.33 -10.29 -13.46
CA ALA A 74 -10.71 -11.48 -12.69
C ALA A 74 -9.52 -12.40 -12.36
N TRP A 75 -8.33 -11.84 -12.17
CA TRP A 75 -7.16 -12.60 -11.74
C TRP A 75 -7.38 -13.18 -10.34
N PRO A 76 -6.84 -14.38 -10.06
CA PRO A 76 -6.83 -14.92 -8.71
C PRO A 76 -6.13 -13.95 -7.75
N ARG A 77 -6.82 -13.60 -6.64
CA ARG A 77 -6.33 -12.57 -5.72
C ARG A 77 -5.00 -12.95 -5.07
N ASP A 78 -4.73 -14.23 -4.89
CA ASP A 78 -3.52 -14.80 -4.31
C ASP A 78 -2.30 -14.81 -5.26
N GLU A 79 -2.49 -14.48 -6.54
CA GLU A 79 -1.40 -14.48 -7.53
C GLU A 79 -0.67 -13.12 -7.66
N TYR A 80 -1.19 -12.04 -7.05
CA TYR A 80 -0.54 -10.73 -7.05
C TYR A 80 -0.45 -10.06 -5.70
N VAL A 81 0.53 -9.16 -5.62
CA VAL A 81 0.80 -8.27 -4.51
C VAL A 81 0.25 -6.89 -4.85
N LEU A 82 -0.61 -6.37 -3.98
CA LEU A 82 -1.19 -5.04 -4.08
C LEU A 82 -0.78 -4.19 -2.89
N SER A 83 -0.27 -2.98 -3.13
CA SER A 83 -0.03 -1.99 -2.07
C SER A 83 -0.88 -0.74 -2.21
N THR A 84 -1.27 -0.17 -1.07
CA THR A 84 -1.71 1.24 -0.99
C THR A 84 -0.92 1.98 0.10
N LYS A 85 -1.12 3.29 0.19
CA LYS A 85 -0.43 4.17 1.16
C LYS A 85 -1.41 5.11 1.82
N ILE A 86 -1.22 5.32 3.11
CA ILE A 86 -2.04 6.21 3.95
C ILE A 86 -1.17 7.35 4.48
N PHE A 87 -1.66 8.59 4.32
CA PHE A 87 -1.19 9.80 5.00
C PHE A 87 -2.00 11.04 4.56
N PHE A 88 -2.19 11.24 3.25
CA PHE A 88 -2.68 12.51 2.71
C PHE A 88 -4.20 12.60 2.60
N GLY A 89 -4.91 11.48 2.71
CA GLY A 89 -6.33 11.39 2.39
C GLY A 89 -6.63 11.64 0.91
N THR A 90 -7.90 11.89 0.61
CA THR A 90 -8.42 12.12 -0.74
C THR A 90 -8.77 13.60 -1.01
N GLY A 91 -8.20 14.53 -0.22
CA GLY A 91 -8.52 15.96 -0.30
C GLY A 91 -9.73 16.40 0.53
N ARG A 92 -10.23 15.50 1.39
CA ARG A 92 -11.22 15.81 2.44
C ARG A 92 -10.68 16.86 3.42
N LYS A 93 -11.58 17.64 4.01
CA LYS A 93 -11.22 18.81 4.86
C LYS A 93 -11.34 18.51 6.35
N GLU A 94 -11.96 17.38 6.71
CA GLU A 94 -12.20 17.00 8.09
C GLU A 94 -10.87 16.64 8.78
N PRO A 95 -10.70 16.99 10.07
CA PRO A 95 -9.39 16.98 10.73
C PRO A 95 -8.74 15.60 10.83
N ASN A 96 -9.54 14.53 10.80
CA ASN A 96 -9.07 13.15 10.96
C ASN A 96 -9.07 12.36 9.64
N THR A 97 -8.96 13.06 8.50
CA THR A 97 -8.93 12.44 7.16
C THR A 97 -7.54 12.49 6.52
N ARG A 98 -6.51 12.74 7.32
CA ARG A 98 -5.08 12.77 6.97
C ARG A 98 -4.22 12.48 8.21
N GLY A 99 -2.91 12.34 8.01
CA GLY A 99 -1.92 11.99 9.02
C GLY A 99 -1.86 10.48 9.28
N LEU A 100 -1.19 10.09 10.36
CA LEU A 100 -1.04 8.70 10.78
C LEU A 100 -1.63 8.42 12.16
N SER A 101 -2.61 9.22 12.57
CA SER A 101 -3.45 8.85 13.70
C SER A 101 -4.04 7.46 13.48
N LYS A 102 -4.18 6.69 14.56
CA LYS A 102 -4.73 5.32 14.51
C LYS A 102 -6.08 5.28 13.80
N LYS A 103 -6.89 6.32 13.96
CA LYS A 103 -8.17 6.50 13.27
C LYS A 103 -8.01 6.60 11.75
N HIS A 104 -7.13 7.48 11.26
CA HIS A 104 -6.95 7.65 9.81
C HIS A 104 -6.30 6.43 9.17
N VAL A 105 -5.35 5.77 9.85
CA VAL A 105 -4.76 4.52 9.36
C VAL A 105 -5.84 3.46 9.08
N VAL A 106 -6.74 3.23 10.04
CA VAL A 106 -7.79 2.21 9.89
C VAL A 106 -8.88 2.65 8.91
N GLU A 107 -9.46 3.84 9.09
CA GLU A 107 -10.60 4.29 8.27
C GLU A 107 -10.16 4.65 6.84
N GLY A 108 -8.98 5.25 6.68
CA GLY A 108 -8.38 5.52 5.38
C GLY A 108 -8.08 4.25 4.60
N LEU A 109 -7.56 3.20 5.27
CA LEU A 109 -7.33 1.91 4.62
C LEU A 109 -8.64 1.22 4.22
N LYS A 110 -9.67 1.21 5.09
CA LYS A 110 -11.01 0.70 4.71
C LYS A 110 -11.58 1.43 3.50
N SER A 111 -11.52 2.77 3.49
CA SER A 111 -11.97 3.56 2.34
C SER A 111 -11.15 3.27 1.07
N SER A 112 -9.87 2.94 1.21
CA SER A 112 -9.01 2.54 0.08
C SER A 112 -9.41 1.17 -0.46
N LEU A 113 -9.69 0.20 0.42
CA LEU A 113 -10.19 -1.13 0.05
C LEU A 113 -11.55 -1.07 -0.67
N GLU A 114 -12.45 -0.19 -0.22
CA GLU A 114 -13.72 0.07 -0.90
C GLU A 114 -13.52 0.57 -2.33
N ARG A 115 -12.62 1.54 -2.54
CA ARG A 115 -12.30 2.05 -3.88
C ARG A 115 -11.63 1.00 -4.76
N LEU A 116 -10.70 0.23 -4.19
CA LEU A 116 -10.02 -0.88 -4.86
C LEU A 116 -10.93 -2.07 -5.13
N GLN A 117 -12.10 -2.16 -4.46
CA GLN A 117 -12.98 -3.32 -4.48
C GLN A 117 -12.24 -4.61 -4.07
N GLN A 118 -11.36 -4.51 -3.07
CA GLN A 118 -10.55 -5.62 -2.57
C GLN A 118 -10.83 -5.90 -1.10
N PRO A 119 -10.79 -7.18 -0.67
CA PRO A 119 -10.96 -7.54 0.73
C PRO A 119 -9.75 -7.14 1.59
N TYR A 120 -8.56 -7.07 0.99
CA TYR A 120 -7.31 -6.68 1.62
C TYR A 120 -6.30 -6.18 0.58
N VAL A 121 -5.31 -5.43 1.05
CA VAL A 121 -4.04 -5.20 0.32
C VAL A 121 -2.96 -6.08 0.93
N ASP A 122 -1.95 -6.48 0.19
CA ASP A 122 -0.85 -7.25 0.77
C ASP A 122 -0.02 -6.34 1.68
N ILE A 123 0.19 -5.10 1.24
CA ILE A 123 1.05 -4.12 1.88
C ILE A 123 0.29 -2.81 2.07
N VAL A 124 0.35 -2.23 3.27
CA VAL A 124 -0.01 -0.83 3.50
C VAL A 124 1.21 0.00 3.91
N LEU A 125 1.47 1.11 3.23
CA LEU A 125 2.60 1.98 3.54
C LEU A 125 2.16 3.24 4.30
N ALA A 126 2.93 3.63 5.32
CA ALA A 126 2.94 4.99 5.82
C ALA A 126 3.55 5.89 4.74
N HIS A 127 2.72 6.70 4.07
CA HIS A 127 3.14 7.42 2.86
C HIS A 127 4.17 8.53 3.16
N ARG A 128 4.13 9.11 4.37
CA ARG A 128 5.08 10.11 4.87
C ARG A 128 5.24 9.96 6.38
N PRO A 129 6.31 10.47 6.97
CA PRO A 129 6.41 10.55 8.43
C PRO A 129 5.38 11.56 8.97
N ASP A 130 4.77 11.25 10.10
CA ASP A 130 3.86 12.15 10.82
C ASP A 130 4.47 12.58 12.14
N VAL A 131 5.10 13.76 12.17
CA VAL A 131 5.71 14.31 13.38
C VAL A 131 4.69 14.77 14.43
N GLY A 132 3.42 14.88 14.05
CA GLY A 132 2.32 15.26 14.96
C GLY A 132 1.68 14.08 15.69
N THR A 133 1.95 12.85 15.24
CA THR A 133 1.41 11.63 15.85
C THR A 133 2.54 10.87 16.56
N PRO A 134 2.35 10.44 17.83
CA PRO A 134 3.36 9.65 18.53
C PRO A 134 3.70 8.35 17.78
N MET A 135 4.99 8.03 17.63
CA MET A 135 5.42 6.83 16.89
C MET A 135 4.76 5.54 17.38
N LYS A 136 4.54 5.42 18.70
CA LYS A 136 3.81 4.30 19.30
C LYS A 136 2.40 4.17 18.75
N GLU A 137 1.67 5.27 18.60
CA GLU A 137 0.32 5.25 18.04
C GLU A 137 0.33 4.85 16.57
N ILE A 138 1.31 5.33 15.79
CA ILE A 138 1.47 4.95 14.38
C ILE A 138 1.68 3.43 14.26
N VAL A 139 2.65 2.89 15.01
CA VAL A 139 2.94 1.45 15.03
C VAL A 139 1.72 0.64 15.47
N GLU A 140 1.02 1.05 16.53
CA GLU A 140 -0.20 0.38 17.00
C GLU A 140 -1.34 0.46 15.98
N GLY A 141 -1.45 1.55 15.21
CA GLY A 141 -2.46 1.73 14.19
C GLY A 141 -2.29 0.77 13.01
N PHE A 142 -1.07 0.66 12.48
CA PHE A 142 -0.77 -0.31 11.43
C PHE A 142 -0.85 -1.75 11.95
N SER A 143 -0.40 -1.99 13.18
CA SER A 143 -0.50 -3.32 13.81
C SER A 143 -1.96 -3.74 13.98
N GLN A 144 -2.86 -2.83 14.37
CA GLN A 144 -4.29 -3.10 14.43
C GLN A 144 -4.87 -3.43 13.05
N ALA A 145 -4.49 -2.67 12.03
CA ALA A 145 -4.97 -2.89 10.66
C ALA A 145 -4.62 -4.29 10.15
N ILE A 146 -3.46 -4.82 10.54
CA ILE A 146 -2.99 -6.17 10.16
C ILE A 146 -3.59 -7.22 11.11
N THR A 147 -3.20 -7.20 12.39
CA THR A 147 -3.42 -8.32 13.32
C THR A 147 -4.85 -8.44 13.82
N ASN A 148 -5.58 -7.32 13.95
CA ASN A 148 -6.94 -7.33 14.49
C ASN A 148 -8.00 -7.29 13.39
N LEU A 149 -7.70 -6.64 12.27
CA LEU A 149 -8.70 -6.33 11.24
C LEU A 149 -8.45 -7.05 9.90
N ASN A 150 -7.26 -7.63 9.69
CA ASN A 150 -6.87 -8.32 8.46
C ASN A 150 -7.08 -7.46 7.19
N LEU A 151 -6.90 -6.14 7.28
CA LEU A 151 -7.02 -5.22 6.15
C LEU A 151 -5.76 -5.22 5.27
N ALA A 152 -4.63 -5.63 5.87
CA ALA A 152 -3.37 -5.87 5.20
C ALA A 152 -2.58 -7.01 5.87
N TYR A 153 -1.56 -7.53 5.20
CA TYR A 153 -0.64 -8.53 5.79
C TYR A 153 0.69 -7.93 6.24
N TYR A 154 1.15 -6.89 5.56
CA TYR A 154 2.41 -6.22 5.83
C TYR A 154 2.21 -4.71 5.91
N TRP A 155 3.08 -4.03 6.66
CA TRP A 155 3.19 -2.58 6.57
C TRP A 155 4.62 -2.12 6.36
N GLY A 156 4.77 -0.89 5.88
CA GLY A 156 6.08 -0.31 5.62
C GLY A 156 6.03 1.20 5.60
N THR A 157 7.16 1.80 5.25
CA THR A 157 7.35 3.26 5.34
C THR A 157 7.86 3.83 4.02
N SER A 158 7.35 4.98 3.60
CA SER A 158 7.82 5.73 2.42
C SER A 158 8.28 7.13 2.83
N GLU A 159 9.47 7.54 2.37
CA GLU A 159 10.11 8.82 2.71
C GLU A 159 10.39 9.01 4.22
N TRP A 160 10.68 7.93 4.93
CA TRP A 160 11.11 7.98 6.32
C TRP A 160 12.63 7.96 6.42
N SER A 161 13.19 8.70 7.37
CA SER A 161 14.61 8.63 7.70
C SER A 161 14.96 7.31 8.39
N ALA A 162 16.24 6.91 8.32
CA ALA A 162 16.75 5.72 9.01
C ALA A 162 16.47 5.76 10.53
N THR A 163 16.52 6.94 11.15
CA THR A 163 16.19 7.14 12.56
C THR A 163 14.73 6.83 12.85
N GLN A 164 13.80 7.33 12.04
CA GLN A 164 12.37 7.08 12.21
C GLN A 164 12.03 5.60 11.98
N ILE A 165 12.65 4.96 10.99
CA ILE A 165 12.49 3.52 10.75
C ILE A 165 12.98 2.74 11.97
N SER A 166 14.16 3.07 12.49
CA SER A 166 14.73 2.42 13.67
C SER A 166 13.84 2.59 14.90
N GLU A 167 13.31 3.79 15.14
CA GLU A 167 12.38 4.05 16.25
C GLU A 167 11.10 3.22 16.12
N ALA A 168 10.52 3.14 14.92
CA ALA A 168 9.33 2.33 14.66
C ALA A 168 9.61 0.83 14.89
N THR A 169 10.74 0.32 14.41
CA THR A 169 11.17 -1.07 14.63
C THR A 169 11.33 -1.37 16.13
N LEU A 170 12.02 -0.52 16.89
CA LEU A 170 12.20 -0.72 18.34
C LEU A 170 10.89 -0.70 19.11
N ILE A 171 9.94 0.17 18.71
CA ILE A 171 8.60 0.20 19.30
C ILE A 171 7.83 -1.08 18.94
N ALA A 172 7.89 -1.52 17.69
CA ALA A 172 7.20 -2.73 17.25
C ALA A 172 7.73 -3.97 17.98
N GLU A 173 9.06 -4.12 18.09
CA GLU A 173 9.72 -5.18 18.87
C GLU A 173 9.25 -5.24 20.32
N LYS A 174 9.02 -4.08 20.92
CA LYS A 174 8.67 -3.98 22.34
C LYS A 174 7.19 -4.17 22.63
N TYR A 175 6.31 -3.81 21.69
CA TYR A 175 4.88 -3.67 21.96
C TYR A 175 3.96 -4.47 21.03
N VAL A 176 4.47 -5.10 19.98
CA VAL A 176 3.66 -5.79 18.95
C VAL A 176 4.14 -7.22 18.78
N VAL A 177 3.21 -8.18 18.84
CA VAL A 177 3.50 -9.63 18.80
C VAL A 177 3.87 -10.10 17.39
N GLU A 178 3.31 -9.48 16.35
CA GLU A 178 3.60 -9.75 14.94
C GLU A 178 3.79 -8.43 14.20
N TYR A 179 5.01 -8.16 13.74
CA TYR A 179 5.27 -7.02 12.87
C TYR A 179 6.24 -7.41 11.77
N THR A 180 5.97 -6.90 10.58
CA THR A 180 6.97 -6.77 9.52
C THR A 180 6.95 -5.33 9.10
N ILE A 181 8.03 -4.61 9.41
CA ILE A 181 8.28 -3.28 8.87
C ILE A 181 9.36 -3.45 7.82
N PHE A 182 9.06 -3.10 6.59
CA PHE A 182 10.08 -2.92 5.58
C PHE A 182 10.03 -1.49 5.05
N SER A 183 11.21 -0.92 4.84
CA SER A 183 11.34 0.25 3.98
C SER A 183 11.64 -0.28 2.58
N PRO A 184 10.73 -0.12 1.61
CA PRO A 184 11.16 -0.18 0.23
C PRO A 184 12.09 1.02 0.06
N ALA A 185 13.40 0.78 0.03
CA ALA A 185 14.33 1.77 -0.50
C ALA A 185 13.95 1.95 -1.98
N ILE A 186 13.03 2.88 -2.25
CA ILE A 186 12.77 3.36 -3.60
C ILE A 186 13.89 4.37 -3.87
N HIS A 187 15.04 3.84 -4.27
CA HIS A 187 16.10 4.59 -4.95
C HIS A 187 16.21 4.05 -6.37
#